data_AF-A0A1H8H1V0-F1
#
_entry.id   AF-A0A1H8H1V0-F1
#
_cell.length_a   1.000
_cell.length_b   1.000
_cell.length_c   1.000
_cell.angle_alpha   90.00
_cell.angle_beta   90.00
_cell.angle_gamma   90.00
#
_symmetry.space_group_name_H-M   'P 1'
#
loop_
_entity.id
_entity.type
_entity.pdbx_description
1 polymer ?
#
loop_
_entity_poly.entity_id
_entity_poly.type
_entity_poly.pdbx_seq_one_letter_code
_entity_poly.pdbx_strand_id
1 'polypeptide(L)'
;MDAPDTVLPAFCPVFILPDALNARAEDAAAAIVALLLAPPPPGLVIGPLFIIDGHGMVDLRESFAERLHGRRFAAEVDADSAYQSAIDLAGGQVVGEGSPRAAGMAAPLMIEIGGHTALASDLPASRGAGLLVACADAQMMLSLALRHGRGRACYVQADSGDMPLARLLGALLAQAGGVVTAASAAPGHAWLAAR
;
A
#
# COMPACT_ATOMS: atom_id res chain seq x y z
N MET A 1 -9.50 -33.98 -9.22
CA MET A 1 -10.29 -32.80 -8.82
C MET A 1 -9.25 -31.80 -8.40
N ASP A 2 -8.73 -31.07 -9.38
CA ASP A 2 -7.70 -30.07 -9.13
C ASP A 2 -8.38 -28.94 -8.36
N ALA A 3 -7.84 -28.60 -7.19
CA ALA A 3 -8.27 -27.41 -6.48
C ALA A 3 -8.13 -26.22 -7.45
N PRO A 4 -9.11 -25.31 -7.53
CA PRO A 4 -8.95 -24.12 -8.36
C PRO A 4 -7.64 -23.46 -7.95
N ASP A 5 -6.73 -23.23 -8.91
CA ASP A 5 -5.50 -22.47 -8.68
C ASP A 5 -5.88 -21.21 -7.93
N THR A 6 -5.60 -21.18 -6.63
CA THR A 6 -5.85 -20.01 -5.80
C THR A 6 -4.90 -18.93 -6.30
N VAL A 7 -5.39 -18.11 -7.23
CA VAL A 7 -4.69 -16.93 -7.71
C VAL A 7 -4.44 -16.06 -6.50
N LEU A 8 -3.20 -16.07 -6.01
CA LEU A 8 -2.79 -15.22 -4.91
C LEU A 8 -3.07 -13.76 -5.30
N PRO A 9 -3.63 -12.96 -4.39
CA PRO A 9 -3.93 -11.58 -4.69
C PRO A 9 -2.68 -10.84 -5.17
N ALA A 10 -2.85 -10.05 -6.23
CA ALA A 10 -1.79 -9.23 -6.78
C ALA A 10 -1.81 -7.86 -6.08
N PHE A 11 -0.66 -7.45 -5.57
CA PHE A 11 -0.46 -6.10 -5.09
C PHE A 11 -0.48 -5.06 -6.22
N CYS A 12 -1.03 -3.90 -5.88
CA CYS A 12 -1.03 -2.67 -6.66
C CYS A 12 -0.26 -1.60 -5.87
N PRO A 13 1.07 -1.50 -6.08
CA PRO A 13 1.92 -0.58 -5.33
C PRO A 13 1.50 0.87 -5.45
N VAL A 14 1.66 1.61 -4.35
CA VAL A 14 1.42 3.05 -4.29
C VAL A 14 2.71 3.72 -3.83
N PHE A 15 3.18 4.71 -4.56
CA PHE A 15 4.33 5.53 -4.21
C PHE A 15 3.82 6.92 -3.85
N ILE A 16 4.08 7.39 -2.64
CA ILE A 16 3.73 8.77 -2.23
C ILE A 16 5.04 9.53 -2.05
N LEU A 17 5.23 10.57 -2.87
CA LEU A 17 6.46 11.33 -2.90
C LEU A 17 6.45 12.47 -1.86
N PRO A 18 7.63 12.97 -1.43
CA PRO A 18 7.74 13.85 -0.27
C PRO A 18 6.87 15.10 -0.30
N ASP A 19 6.85 15.85 -1.40
CA ASP A 19 6.08 17.11 -1.44
C ASP A 19 4.58 16.82 -1.42
N ALA A 20 4.14 15.81 -2.17
CA ALA A 20 2.75 15.37 -2.13
C ALA A 20 2.32 14.84 -0.77
N LEU A 21 3.20 14.09 -0.07
CA LEU A 21 2.94 13.62 1.28
C LEU A 21 2.77 14.79 2.25
N ASN A 22 3.70 15.74 2.23
CA ASN A 22 3.65 16.91 3.11
C ASN A 22 2.41 17.77 2.85
N ALA A 23 1.93 17.83 1.61
CA ALA A 23 0.73 18.60 1.27
C ALA A 23 -0.58 17.87 1.59
N ARG A 24 -0.60 16.53 1.53
CA ARG A 24 -1.84 15.72 1.43
C ARG A 24 -1.81 14.39 2.16
N ALA A 25 -1.05 14.28 3.25
CA ALA A 25 -0.98 13.07 4.08
C ALA A 25 -2.39 12.58 4.50
N GLU A 26 -3.23 13.49 5.01
CA GLU A 26 -4.59 13.16 5.48
C GLU A 26 -5.51 12.64 4.35
N ASP A 27 -5.44 13.26 3.17
CA ASP A 27 -6.21 12.85 1.99
C ASP A 27 -5.75 11.48 1.48
N ALA A 28 -4.43 11.26 1.46
CA ALA A 28 -3.85 9.97 1.08
C ALA A 28 -4.29 8.87 2.06
N ALA A 29 -4.22 9.11 3.37
CA ALA A 29 -4.70 8.17 4.37
C ALA A 29 -6.19 7.88 4.21
N ALA A 30 -7.02 8.92 4.02
CA ALA A 30 -8.47 8.75 3.79
C ALA A 30 -8.76 7.84 2.60
N ALA A 31 -8.09 8.09 1.47
CA ALA A 31 -8.28 7.33 0.24
C ALA A 31 -7.82 5.87 0.38
N ILE A 32 -6.65 5.65 0.99
CA ILE A 32 -6.10 4.31 1.21
C ILE A 32 -6.96 3.51 2.19
N VAL A 33 -7.45 4.13 3.27
CA VAL A 33 -8.36 3.46 4.22
C VAL A 33 -9.68 3.10 3.52
N ALA A 34 -10.23 3.98 2.69
CA ALA A 34 -11.44 3.68 1.93
C ALA A 34 -11.22 2.48 1.00
N LEU A 35 -10.09 2.43 0.29
CA LEU A 35 -9.70 1.31 -0.55
C LEU A 35 -9.44 0.01 0.22
N LEU A 36 -8.88 0.10 1.43
CA LEU A 36 -8.66 -1.07 2.29
C LEU A 36 -9.99 -1.65 2.80
N LEU A 37 -10.90 -0.79 3.29
CA LEU A 37 -12.18 -1.20 3.86
C LEU A 37 -13.18 -1.71 2.81
N ALA A 38 -13.05 -1.24 1.57
CA ALA A 38 -13.82 -1.66 0.41
C ALA A 38 -12.85 -2.10 -0.70
N PRO A 39 -12.27 -3.31 -0.59
CA PRO A 39 -11.21 -3.75 -1.49
C PRO A 39 -11.66 -3.74 -2.96
N PRO A 40 -10.72 -3.53 -3.89
CA PRO A 40 -10.98 -3.45 -5.33
C PRO A 40 -11.48 -4.79 -5.92
N PRO A 41 -11.72 -4.89 -7.25
CA PRO A 41 -12.21 -6.11 -7.89
C PRO A 41 -11.46 -7.39 -7.45
N PRO A 42 -12.12 -8.57 -7.51
CA PRO A 42 -11.57 -9.81 -6.98
C PRO A 42 -10.12 -10.07 -7.44
N GLY A 43 -9.23 -10.34 -6.48
CA GLY A 43 -7.83 -10.70 -6.75
C GLY A 43 -6.83 -9.54 -6.72
N LEU A 44 -7.26 -8.31 -6.39
CA LEU A 44 -6.38 -7.16 -6.19
C LEU A 44 -6.28 -6.76 -4.71
N VAL A 45 -5.09 -6.35 -4.29
CA VAL A 45 -4.82 -5.76 -2.98
C VAL A 45 -4.07 -4.45 -3.19
N ILE A 46 -4.49 -3.40 -2.48
CA ILE A 46 -3.83 -2.09 -2.54
C ILE A 46 -2.61 -2.09 -1.64
N GLY A 47 -1.54 -1.48 -2.15
CA GLY A 47 -0.26 -1.44 -1.48
C GLY A 47 0.71 -2.49 -2.02
N PRO A 48 1.90 -2.63 -1.43
CA PRO A 48 2.45 -1.78 -0.36
C PRO A 48 2.52 -0.30 -0.74
N LEU A 49 2.42 0.57 0.28
CA LEU A 49 2.66 2.00 0.17
C LEU A 49 4.14 2.27 0.41
N PHE A 50 4.83 2.82 -0.57
CA PHE A 50 6.23 3.22 -0.46
C PHE A 50 6.33 4.72 -0.26
N ILE A 51 6.99 5.14 0.81
CA ILE A 51 7.06 6.55 1.22
C ILE A 51 8.47 6.85 1.70
N ILE A 52 9.07 7.94 1.23
CA ILE A 52 10.34 8.42 1.79
C ILE A 52 10.05 9.09 3.12
N ASP A 53 10.73 8.66 4.18
CA ASP A 53 10.51 9.19 5.53
C ASP A 53 10.75 10.71 5.57
N GLY A 54 9.85 11.43 6.25
CA GLY A 54 9.75 12.88 6.23
C GLY A 54 8.62 13.42 7.09
N HIS A 55 8.42 14.75 7.11
CA HIS A 55 7.46 15.41 8.02
C HIS A 55 6.03 14.87 7.90
N GLY A 56 5.50 14.73 6.67
CA GLY A 56 4.14 14.23 6.45
C GLY A 56 3.94 12.76 6.82
N MET A 57 4.99 12.01 7.18
CA MET A 57 4.85 10.63 7.66
C MET A 57 4.15 10.58 9.03
N VAL A 58 4.40 11.56 9.91
CA VAL A 58 3.73 11.63 11.22
C VAL A 58 2.23 11.82 11.01
N ASP A 59 1.85 12.84 10.24
CA ASP A 59 0.44 13.13 9.93
C ASP A 59 -0.26 11.96 9.25
N LEU A 60 0.45 11.23 8.38
CA LEU A 60 -0.07 10.04 7.72
C LEU A 60 -0.35 8.90 8.72
N ARG A 61 0.59 8.62 9.63
CA ARG A 61 0.42 7.59 10.68
C ARG A 61 -0.75 7.93 11.60
N GLU A 62 -0.82 9.16 12.08
CA GLU A 62 -1.92 9.65 12.93
C GLU A 62 -3.26 9.55 12.19
N SER A 63 -3.28 9.93 10.91
CA SER A 63 -4.47 9.80 10.07
C SER A 63 -4.90 8.35 9.87
N PHE A 64 -3.98 7.40 9.71
CA PHE A 64 -4.32 5.98 9.65
C PHE A 64 -4.91 5.47 10.95
N ALA A 65 -4.32 5.83 12.09
CA ALA A 65 -4.81 5.46 13.41
C ALA A 65 -6.26 5.95 13.61
N GLU A 66 -6.50 7.24 13.38
CA GLU A 66 -7.81 7.86 13.53
C GLU A 66 -8.85 7.25 12.60
N ARG A 67 -8.50 7.11 11.31
CA ARG A 67 -9.47 6.69 10.28
C ARG A 67 -9.81 5.21 10.33
N LEU A 68 -8.91 4.37 10.83
CA LEU A 68 -9.20 2.95 11.02
C LEU A 68 -9.93 2.66 12.34
N HIS A 69 -9.75 3.51 13.37
CA HIS A 69 -10.31 3.26 14.69
C HIS A 69 -11.81 2.93 14.66
N GLY A 70 -12.17 1.73 15.15
CA GLY A 70 -13.54 1.24 15.20
C GLY A 70 -14.19 0.89 13.86
N ARG A 71 -13.48 1.06 12.74
CA ARG A 71 -13.97 0.72 11.40
C ARG A 71 -13.85 -0.77 11.12
N ARG A 72 -14.74 -1.26 10.27
CA ARG A 72 -14.81 -2.67 9.87
C ARG A 72 -14.80 -2.77 8.34
N PHE A 73 -14.35 -3.89 7.80
CA PHE A 73 -14.51 -4.18 6.38
C PHE A 73 -15.99 -4.14 5.96
N ALA A 74 -16.25 -3.72 4.73
CA ALA A 74 -17.60 -3.76 4.14
C ALA A 74 -18.06 -5.21 3.90
N ALA A 75 -17.11 -6.12 3.64
CA ALA A 75 -17.32 -7.55 3.45
C ALA A 75 -16.71 -8.37 4.59
N GLU A 76 -17.04 -9.65 4.63
CA GLU A 76 -16.37 -10.64 5.48
C GLU A 76 -14.95 -10.92 4.95
N VAL A 77 -13.95 -10.85 5.82
CA VAL A 77 -12.54 -11.06 5.48
C VAL A 77 -11.94 -12.00 6.52
N ASP A 78 -11.47 -13.16 6.07
CA ASP A 78 -10.84 -14.16 6.93
C ASP A 78 -9.41 -13.74 7.33
N ALA A 79 -9.02 -14.08 8.56
CA ALA A 79 -7.63 -13.94 9.02
C ALA A 79 -6.79 -15.11 8.48
N ASP A 80 -6.41 -15.03 7.20
CA ASP A 80 -5.62 -16.06 6.53
C ASP A 80 -4.12 -16.02 6.90
N SER A 81 -3.34 -16.96 6.35
CA SER A 81 -1.90 -17.04 6.61
C SER A 81 -1.13 -15.81 6.08
N ALA A 82 -1.62 -15.13 5.06
CA ALA A 82 -1.01 -13.91 4.54
C ALA A 82 -1.25 -12.72 5.48
N TYR A 83 -2.45 -12.63 6.07
CA TYR A 83 -2.76 -11.69 7.15
C TYR A 83 -1.84 -11.92 8.36
N GLN A 84 -1.67 -13.17 8.80
CA GLN A 84 -0.78 -13.48 9.90
C GLN A 84 0.69 -13.18 9.55
N SER A 85 1.13 -13.49 8.34
CA SER A 85 2.48 -13.16 7.87
C SER A 85 2.74 -11.66 7.82
N ALA A 86 1.71 -10.85 7.52
CA ALA A 86 1.82 -9.39 7.56
C ALA A 86 2.03 -8.87 8.98
N ILE A 87 1.34 -9.46 9.96
CA ILE A 87 1.52 -9.16 11.40
C ILE A 87 2.90 -9.60 11.90
N ASP A 88 3.33 -10.79 11.49
CA ASP A 88 4.59 -11.38 11.92
C ASP A 88 5.82 -10.74 11.25
N LEU A 89 5.62 -9.85 10.26
CA LEU A 89 6.70 -9.26 9.48
C LEU A 89 7.57 -8.35 10.36
N ALA A 90 8.65 -8.94 10.89
CA ALA A 90 9.82 -8.32 11.51
C ALA A 90 9.55 -7.12 12.44
N GLY A 91 8.51 -7.22 13.29
CA GLY A 91 8.18 -6.16 14.25
C GLY A 91 7.43 -4.99 13.63
N GLY A 92 6.67 -5.22 12.57
CA GLY A 92 5.83 -4.22 11.93
C GLY A 92 4.97 -3.49 12.94
N GLN A 93 5.13 -2.17 13.02
CA GLN A 93 4.39 -1.35 13.95
C GLN A 93 2.97 -1.20 13.40
N VAL A 94 1.97 -1.63 14.16
CA VAL A 94 0.57 -1.33 13.82
C VAL A 94 0.38 0.18 13.97
N VAL A 95 0.17 0.86 12.85
CA VAL A 95 -0.08 2.31 12.82
C VAL A 95 -1.56 2.64 12.75
N GLY A 96 -2.40 1.66 12.40
CA GLY A 96 -3.85 1.79 12.51
C GLY A 96 -4.54 0.43 12.55
N GLU A 97 -5.58 0.35 13.36
CA GLU A 97 -6.34 -0.87 13.61
C GLU A 97 -7.84 -0.56 13.68
N GLY A 98 -8.61 -1.36 12.95
CA GLY A 98 -10.06 -1.36 13.01
C GLY A 98 -10.61 -2.41 13.96
N SER A 99 -11.83 -2.84 13.72
CA SER A 99 -12.47 -3.94 14.45
C SER A 99 -12.84 -5.07 13.49
N PRO A 100 -12.72 -6.33 13.92
CA PRO A 100 -13.28 -7.43 13.14
C PRO A 100 -14.81 -7.34 13.14
N ARG A 101 -15.45 -7.89 12.10
CA ARG A 101 -16.92 -7.97 12.04
C ARG A 101 -17.49 -9.03 12.98
N ALA A 102 -16.80 -10.16 13.11
CA ALA A 102 -17.14 -11.27 13.98
C ALA A 102 -15.88 -11.95 14.52
N ALA A 103 -16.04 -12.79 15.55
CA ALA A 103 -14.92 -13.56 16.11
C ALA A 103 -14.29 -14.46 15.02
N GLY A 104 -12.96 -14.47 14.95
CA GLY A 104 -12.21 -15.24 13.96
C GLY A 104 -12.01 -14.55 12.60
N MET A 105 -12.58 -13.35 12.40
CA MET A 105 -12.35 -12.57 11.18
C MET A 105 -11.16 -11.62 11.33
N ALA A 106 -10.56 -11.22 10.21
CA ALA A 106 -9.51 -10.21 10.19
C ALA A 106 -10.06 -8.85 10.64
N ALA A 107 -9.29 -8.13 11.45
CA ALA A 107 -9.47 -6.70 11.65
C ALA A 107 -8.73 -5.95 10.54
N PRO A 108 -9.25 -4.82 10.03
CA PRO A 108 -8.50 -3.96 9.13
C PRO A 108 -7.24 -3.43 9.82
N LEU A 109 -6.06 -3.69 9.24
CA LEU A 109 -4.78 -3.24 9.79
C LEU A 109 -4.02 -2.40 8.77
N MET A 110 -3.28 -1.41 9.26
CA MET A 110 -2.17 -0.78 8.56
C MET A 110 -0.90 -1.03 9.37
N ILE A 111 0.07 -1.70 8.75
CA ILE A 111 1.31 -2.14 9.40
C ILE A 111 2.48 -1.41 8.73
N GLU A 112 3.27 -0.73 9.54
CA GLU A 112 4.47 -0.07 9.09
C GLU A 112 5.70 -0.97 9.20
N ILE A 113 6.50 -1.01 8.15
CA ILE A 113 7.79 -1.70 8.11
C ILE A 113 8.88 -0.79 7.51
N GLY A 114 10.13 -1.03 7.89
CA GLY A 114 11.27 -0.36 7.26
C GLY A 114 11.53 -0.88 5.85
N GLY A 115 12.00 0.00 4.95
CA GLY A 115 12.30 -0.36 3.56
C GLY A 115 13.39 -1.44 3.41
N HIS A 116 14.32 -1.57 4.36
CA HIS A 116 15.27 -2.69 4.38
C HIS A 116 14.59 -4.04 4.56
N THR A 117 13.57 -4.14 5.42
CA THR A 117 12.74 -5.36 5.56
C THR A 117 12.03 -5.68 4.25
N ALA A 118 11.44 -4.68 3.61
CA ALA A 118 10.76 -4.83 2.32
C ALA A 118 11.70 -5.16 1.15
N LEU A 119 12.99 -4.86 1.26
CA LEU A 119 14.02 -5.26 0.29
C LEU A 119 14.53 -6.68 0.54
N ALA A 120 14.54 -7.15 1.78
CA ALA A 120 15.08 -8.46 2.15
C ALA A 120 14.06 -9.60 1.94
N SER A 121 12.77 -9.31 1.96
CA SER A 121 11.70 -10.30 1.95
C SER A 121 10.63 -10.00 0.90
N ASP A 122 9.91 -11.04 0.50
CA ASP A 122 8.68 -10.86 -0.26
C ASP A 122 7.56 -10.39 0.68
N LEU A 123 6.77 -9.45 0.20
CA LEU A 123 5.70 -8.86 1.00
C LEU A 123 4.43 -9.71 0.91
N PRO A 124 3.75 -9.99 2.03
CA PRO A 124 2.56 -10.82 2.04
C PRO A 124 1.34 -10.07 1.50
N ALA A 125 0.73 -10.57 0.42
CA ALA A 125 -0.50 -10.01 -0.13
C ALA A 125 -1.72 -10.44 0.68
N SER A 126 -2.19 -9.56 1.58
CA SER A 126 -3.36 -9.80 2.41
C SER A 126 -4.51 -8.86 2.06
N ARG A 127 -5.74 -9.37 2.06
CA ARG A 127 -6.95 -8.54 1.99
C ARG A 127 -7.28 -7.86 3.32
N GLY A 128 -6.70 -8.34 4.42
CA GLY A 128 -6.95 -7.87 5.77
C GLY A 128 -5.99 -6.77 6.25
N ALA A 129 -4.80 -6.66 5.65
CA ALA A 129 -3.75 -5.77 6.10
C ALA A 129 -3.13 -4.98 4.94
N GLY A 130 -3.02 -3.67 5.13
CA GLY A 130 -2.19 -2.78 4.31
C GLY A 130 -0.78 -2.69 4.88
N LEU A 131 0.20 -2.51 3.99
CA LEU A 131 1.61 -2.31 4.36
C LEU A 131 2.04 -0.89 4.02
N LEU A 132 2.53 -0.17 5.01
CA LEU A 132 3.25 1.10 4.88
C LEU A 132 4.76 0.81 4.96
N VAL A 133 5.51 1.20 3.94
CA VAL A 133 6.95 0.95 3.83
C VAL A 133 7.69 2.28 3.88
N ALA A 134 8.40 2.51 4.98
CA ALA A 134 9.24 3.69 5.18
C ALA A 134 10.60 3.50 4.47
N CYS A 135 10.77 4.17 3.33
CA CYS A 135 12.01 4.25 2.58
C CYS A 135 12.95 5.28 3.22
N ALA A 136 14.22 4.91 3.42
CA ALA A 136 15.22 5.83 3.95
C ALA A 136 15.54 6.98 2.98
N ASP A 137 15.45 6.72 1.67
CA ASP A 137 15.77 7.68 0.62
C ASP A 137 15.12 7.29 -0.73
N ALA A 138 15.35 8.14 -1.73
CA ALA A 138 14.89 7.90 -3.10
C ALA A 138 15.50 6.64 -3.73
N GLN A 139 16.77 6.33 -3.47
CA GLN A 139 17.42 5.15 -4.04
C GLN A 139 16.77 3.86 -3.55
N MET A 140 16.41 3.79 -2.27
CA MET A 140 15.68 2.68 -1.68
C MET A 140 14.29 2.55 -2.32
N MET A 141 13.56 3.65 -2.48
CA MET A 141 12.26 3.65 -3.13
C MET A 141 12.33 3.12 -4.58
N LEU A 142 13.32 3.56 -5.37
CA LEU A 142 13.53 3.05 -6.74
C LEU A 142 13.84 1.56 -6.75
N SER A 143 14.64 1.09 -5.78
CA SER A 143 14.98 -0.33 -5.64
C SER A 143 13.74 -1.18 -5.31
N LEU A 144 12.89 -0.68 -4.41
CA LEU A 144 11.60 -1.29 -4.07
C LEU A 144 10.62 -1.26 -5.25
N ALA A 145 10.62 -0.20 -6.05
CA ALA A 145 9.82 -0.09 -7.26
C ALA A 145 10.17 -1.17 -8.29
N LEU A 146 11.47 -1.42 -8.51
CA LEU A 146 11.92 -2.49 -9.40
C LEU A 146 11.54 -3.89 -8.89
N ARG A 147 11.63 -4.10 -7.56
CA ARG A 147 11.31 -5.40 -6.95
C ARG A 147 9.80 -5.69 -6.99
N HIS A 148 8.98 -4.72 -6.59
CA HIS A 148 7.56 -4.94 -6.29
C HIS A 148 6.60 -4.41 -7.38
N GLY A 149 7.06 -3.53 -8.27
CA GLY A 149 6.24 -2.91 -9.32
C GLY A 149 6.25 -3.62 -10.67
N ARG A 150 7.10 -4.63 -10.85
CA ARG A 150 7.25 -5.35 -12.14
C ARG A 150 5.93 -6.00 -12.57
N GLY A 151 5.46 -5.65 -13.78
CA GLY A 151 4.21 -6.19 -14.33
C GLY A 151 2.95 -5.81 -13.54
N ARG A 152 3.02 -4.80 -12.67
CA ARG A 152 1.89 -4.35 -11.83
C ARG A 152 1.34 -3.01 -12.29
N ALA A 153 0.07 -2.78 -11.99
CA ALA A 153 -0.47 -1.42 -11.99
C ALA A 153 0.07 -0.70 -10.73
N CYS A 154 0.66 0.47 -10.92
CA CYS A 154 1.28 1.28 -9.88
C CYS A 154 0.69 2.69 -9.88
N TYR A 155 0.53 3.25 -8.69
CA TYR A 155 0.13 4.64 -8.51
C TYR A 155 1.31 5.46 -7.97
N VAL A 156 1.53 6.65 -8.52
CA VAL A 156 2.53 7.61 -8.02
C VAL A 156 1.83 8.91 -7.68
N GLN A 157 1.72 9.21 -6.39
CA GLN A 157 1.24 10.50 -5.89
C GLN A 157 2.42 11.47 -5.81
N ALA A 158 2.36 12.56 -6.58
CA ALA A 158 3.48 13.48 -6.75
C ALA A 158 3.01 14.93 -6.97
N ASP A 159 3.74 15.88 -6.38
CA ASP A 159 3.60 17.31 -6.62
C ASP A 159 4.71 17.88 -7.51
N SER A 160 4.66 19.19 -7.78
CA SER A 160 5.56 19.85 -8.73
C SER A 160 7.05 19.67 -8.38
N GLY A 161 7.43 19.69 -7.10
CA GLY A 161 8.81 19.45 -6.68
C GLY A 161 9.22 17.97 -6.72
N ASP A 162 8.26 17.04 -6.73
CA ASP A 162 8.51 15.60 -6.84
C ASP A 162 8.76 15.12 -8.30
N MET A 163 8.50 15.98 -9.29
CA MET A 163 8.50 15.61 -10.71
C MET A 163 9.76 14.89 -11.21
N PRO A 164 10.99 15.25 -10.81
CA PRO A 164 12.18 14.50 -11.20
C PRO A 164 12.13 13.03 -10.76
N LEU A 165 11.75 12.77 -9.50
CA LEU A 165 11.64 11.43 -8.94
C LEU A 165 10.44 10.68 -9.53
N ALA A 166 9.29 11.34 -9.69
CA ALA A 166 8.10 10.76 -10.30
C ALA A 166 8.36 10.26 -11.73
N ARG A 167 9.11 11.04 -12.54
CA ARG A 167 9.50 10.64 -13.89
C ARG A 167 10.45 9.44 -13.88
N LEU A 168 11.39 9.40 -12.95
CA LEU A 168 12.32 8.28 -12.83
C LEU A 168 11.59 7.00 -12.43
N LEU A 169 10.69 7.07 -11.44
CA LEU A 169 9.81 5.95 -11.07
C LEU A 169 8.96 5.50 -12.24
N GLY A 170 8.31 6.43 -12.94
CA GLY A 170 7.49 6.13 -14.11
C GLY A 170 8.27 5.40 -15.21
N ALA A 171 9.48 5.86 -15.51
CA ALA A 171 10.35 5.24 -16.50
C ALA A 171 10.78 3.82 -16.08
N LEU A 172 11.20 3.63 -14.83
CA LEU A 172 11.61 2.31 -14.32
C LEU A 172 10.46 1.31 -14.30
N LEU A 173 9.30 1.72 -13.81
CA LEU A 173 8.11 0.86 -13.72
C LEU A 173 7.60 0.48 -15.10
N ALA A 174 7.59 1.42 -16.05
CA ALA A 174 7.24 1.14 -17.44
C ALA A 174 8.23 0.14 -18.09
N GLN A 175 9.54 0.31 -17.87
CA GLN A 175 10.55 -0.64 -18.33
C GLN A 175 10.37 -2.04 -17.72
N ALA A 176 9.89 -2.10 -16.46
CA ALA A 176 9.55 -3.34 -15.78
C ALA A 176 8.18 -3.92 -16.21
N GLY A 177 7.53 -3.36 -17.25
CA GLY A 177 6.25 -3.82 -17.78
C GLY A 177 5.04 -3.46 -16.90
N GLY A 178 5.19 -2.53 -15.96
CA GLY A 178 4.09 -2.01 -15.15
C GLY A 178 3.32 -0.89 -15.85
N VAL A 179 2.06 -0.70 -15.46
CA VAL A 179 1.23 0.45 -15.87
C VAL A 179 1.29 1.48 -14.75
N VAL A 180 1.65 2.71 -15.08
CA VAL A 180 1.84 3.78 -14.09
C VAL A 180 0.77 4.84 -14.25
N THR A 181 0.04 5.12 -13.17
CA THR A 181 -0.77 6.34 -13.04
C THR A 181 -0.04 7.29 -12.12
N ALA A 182 0.31 8.48 -12.62
CA ALA A 182 0.90 9.54 -11.82
C ALA A 182 -0.09 10.71 -11.70
N ALA A 183 -0.36 11.16 -10.48
CA ALA A 183 -1.25 12.28 -10.22
C ALA A 183 -0.88 12.99 -8.92
N SER A 184 -1.38 14.21 -8.75
CA SER A 184 -1.21 14.96 -7.50
C SER A 184 -2.28 14.61 -6.47
N ALA A 185 -3.46 14.15 -6.91
CA ALA A 185 -4.53 13.71 -6.04
C ALA A 185 -4.22 12.40 -5.31
N ALA A 186 -4.97 12.09 -4.26
CA ALA A 186 -4.90 10.80 -3.57
C ALA A 186 -5.43 9.64 -4.47
N PRO A 187 -4.97 8.39 -4.27
CA PRO A 187 -5.35 7.26 -5.10
C PRO A 187 -6.83 6.89 -4.98
N GLY A 188 -7.57 6.94 -6.09
CA GLY A 188 -8.97 6.47 -6.18
C GLY A 188 -9.09 5.04 -6.72
N HIS A 189 -10.31 4.59 -7.06
CA HIS A 189 -10.50 3.28 -7.70
C HIS A 189 -10.18 3.29 -9.22
N ALA A 190 -10.28 4.45 -9.87
CA ALA A 190 -10.23 4.56 -11.33
C ALA A 190 -8.91 4.06 -11.95
N TRP A 191 -7.77 4.22 -11.27
CA TRP A 191 -6.46 3.81 -11.81
C TRP A 191 -6.27 2.29 -11.81
N LEU A 192 -7.02 1.55 -10.99
CA LEU A 192 -6.97 0.09 -10.95
C LEU A 192 -7.61 -0.56 -12.17
N ALA A 193 -8.46 0.18 -12.88
CA ALA A 193 -9.08 -0.26 -14.12
C ALA A 193 -8.14 -0.15 -15.33
N ALA A 194 -6.98 0.49 -15.20
CA ALA A 194 -6.02 0.70 -16.29
C ALA A 194 -5.13 -0.52 -16.60
N ARG A 195 -5.55 -1.73 -16.19
CA ARG A 195 -4.82 -2.99 -16.43
C ARG A 195 -4.94 -3.50 -17.87
#